data_AF-A0A2V8DCG7-F1
#
_entry.id   AF-A0A2V8DCG7-F1
#
_cell.length_a   1.000
_cell.length_b   1.000
_cell.length_c   1.000
_cell.angle_alpha   90.00
_cell.angle_beta   90.00
_cell.angle_gamma   90.00
#
_symmetry.space_group_name_H-M   'P 1'
#
loop_
_entity.id
_entity.type
_entity.pdbx_description
1 polymer ?
#
loop_
_entity_poly.entity_id
_entity_poly.type
_entity_poly.pdbx_seq_one_letter_code
_entity_poly.pdbx_strand_id
1 'polypeptide(L)'
;MRPDVHERGQRATNITLVTLFLAVISLPLAANLAGFDGADPGAENRELATFPTIGRSWSAIARLPDGVSLWFEDHFGFRAALVRWYGESRLFLLGVSPSAAVVKGRNGWFFYGDDKSIEDYANDEPLSAEGMANWRAAVTRASDWLKGRGIAYVFTIAPDKHVVYPEEMPSSLARIRARSRTDQVYEALHGSGVASVDVRPALLEAKPHERIYQRTDTHWNDRGALLAYQQILDAVRAQVPSTPAAWTCAEFRPVTRDVEALDLAGMMGLKR
;
A
#
# COMPACT_ATOMS: atom_id res chain seq x y z
N MET A 1 38.60 43.86 -30.34
CA MET A 1 37.29 43.20 -30.29
C MET A 1 36.77 43.31 -28.87
N ARG A 2 35.80 44.19 -28.59
CA ARG A 2 35.16 44.28 -27.28
C ARG A 2 34.08 43.19 -27.23
N PRO A 3 34.01 42.35 -26.18
CA PRO A 3 32.91 41.38 -26.05
C PRO A 3 31.60 42.14 -26.12
N ASP A 4 30.69 41.65 -26.94
CA ASP A 4 29.40 42.26 -27.18
C ASP A 4 28.66 42.40 -25.84
N VAL A 5 27.95 43.51 -25.62
CA VAL A 5 27.22 43.76 -24.35
C VAL A 5 26.24 42.61 -24.07
N HIS A 6 25.75 41.98 -25.13
CA HIS A 6 24.91 40.80 -25.10
C HIS A 6 25.60 39.55 -24.53
N GLU A 7 26.90 39.33 -24.81
CA GLU A 7 27.68 38.19 -24.27
C GLU A 7 27.99 38.36 -22.78
N ARG A 8 28.27 39.60 -22.35
CA ARG A 8 28.53 39.89 -20.92
C ARG A 8 27.27 39.68 -20.07
N GLY A 9 26.10 40.09 -20.57
CA GLY A 9 24.81 39.87 -19.91
C GLY A 9 24.47 38.38 -19.76
N GLN A 10 24.63 37.59 -20.82
CA GLN A 10 24.43 36.14 -20.78
C GLN A 10 25.40 35.44 -19.81
N ARG A 11 26.67 35.84 -19.81
CA ARG A 11 27.67 35.27 -18.88
C ARG A 11 27.32 35.55 -17.42
N ALA A 12 26.87 36.76 -17.09
CA ALA A 12 26.45 37.10 -15.73
C ALA A 12 25.22 36.30 -15.30
N THR A 13 24.20 36.19 -16.16
CA THR A 13 23.02 35.36 -15.90
C THR A 13 23.38 33.90 -15.68
N ASN A 14 24.26 33.33 -16.51
CA ASN A 14 24.71 31.94 -16.38
C ASN A 14 25.45 31.71 -15.06
N ILE A 15 26.33 32.62 -14.65
CA ILE A 15 27.04 32.52 -13.37
C ILE A 15 26.05 32.57 -12.21
N THR A 16 25.06 33.48 -12.25
CA THR A 16 24.01 33.56 -11.22
C THR A 16 23.21 32.26 -11.14
N LEU A 17 22.76 31.72 -12.27
CA LEU A 17 22.02 30.46 -12.32
C LEU A 17 22.83 29.28 -11.80
N VAL A 18 24.09 29.15 -12.21
CA VAL A 18 24.99 28.09 -11.72
C VAL A 18 25.22 28.24 -10.22
N THR A 19 25.46 29.46 -9.74
CA THR A 19 25.68 29.71 -8.30
C THR A 19 24.44 29.36 -7.49
N LEU A 20 23.26 29.76 -7.95
CA LEU A 20 21.99 29.45 -7.30
C LEU A 20 21.73 27.93 -7.31
N PHE A 21 21.94 27.27 -8.44
CA PHE A 21 21.78 25.82 -8.57
C PHE A 21 22.71 25.08 -7.61
N LEU A 22 24.00 25.42 -7.60
CA LEU A 22 25.00 24.83 -6.70
C LEU A 22 24.64 25.08 -5.24
N ALA A 23 24.16 26.28 -4.89
CA ALA A 23 23.69 26.57 -3.54
C ALA A 23 22.53 25.65 -3.16
N VAL A 24 21.49 25.54 -4.00
CA VAL A 24 20.30 24.72 -3.73
C VAL A 24 20.63 23.24 -3.58
N ILE A 25 21.40 22.64 -4.49
CA ILE A 25 21.74 21.21 -4.40
C ILE A 25 22.66 20.89 -3.21
N SER A 26 23.39 21.89 -2.71
CA SER A 26 24.28 21.73 -1.55
C SER A 26 23.55 21.93 -0.21
N LEU A 27 22.30 22.44 -0.21
CA LEU A 27 21.55 22.71 1.02
C LEU A 27 21.33 21.46 1.88
N PRO A 28 20.90 20.29 1.35
CA PRO A 28 20.72 19.09 2.18
C PRO A 28 22.01 18.66 2.89
N LEU A 29 23.13 18.68 2.17
CA LEU A 29 24.43 18.33 2.72
C LEU A 29 24.89 19.35 3.77
N ALA A 30 24.72 20.66 3.50
CA ALA A 30 25.05 21.71 4.46
C ALA A 30 24.21 21.58 5.75
N ALA A 31 22.93 21.21 5.63
CA ALA A 31 22.06 20.95 6.76
C ALA A 31 22.53 19.73 7.57
N ASN A 32 22.93 18.63 6.92
CA ASN A 32 23.51 17.49 7.63
C ASN A 32 24.80 17.85 8.38
N LEU A 33 25.70 18.62 7.75
CA LEU A 33 26.92 19.09 8.39
C LEU A 33 26.64 20.03 9.57
N ALA A 34 25.50 20.73 9.55
CA ALA A 34 25.01 21.53 10.66
C ALA A 34 24.24 20.73 11.73
N GLY A 35 24.16 19.39 11.59
CA GLY A 35 23.53 18.50 12.57
C GLY A 35 22.04 18.25 12.35
N PHE A 36 21.45 18.73 11.25
CA PHE A 36 20.07 18.42 10.88
C PHE A 36 20.02 17.07 10.14
N ASP A 37 19.61 16.03 10.84
CA ASP A 37 19.34 14.70 10.27
C ASP A 37 17.91 14.66 9.69
N GLY A 38 17.77 14.17 8.46
CA GLY A 38 16.49 13.99 7.78
C GLY A 38 15.86 12.61 7.97
N ALA A 39 16.45 11.77 8.83
CA ALA A 39 15.95 10.44 9.17
C ALA A 39 14.47 10.45 9.61
N ASP A 40 13.66 9.60 8.99
CA ASP A 40 12.23 9.46 9.27
C ASP A 40 11.82 7.97 9.22
N PRO A 41 12.09 7.22 10.31
CA PRO A 41 11.84 5.78 10.35
C PRO A 41 10.33 5.44 10.35
N GLY A 42 9.48 6.36 10.84
CA GLY A 42 8.04 6.14 10.95
C GLY A 42 7.28 6.19 9.64
N ALA A 43 7.86 6.80 8.60
CA ALA A 43 7.19 6.96 7.31
C ALA A 43 7.40 5.79 6.34
N GLU A 44 8.44 4.96 6.52
CA GLU A 44 8.74 3.82 5.64
C GLU A 44 8.61 2.45 6.33
N ASN A 45 8.32 2.42 7.65
CA ASN A 45 8.24 1.18 8.44
C ASN A 45 9.44 0.22 8.17
N ARG A 46 10.63 0.79 7.99
CA ARG A 46 11.88 0.07 7.77
C ARG A 46 13.00 0.59 8.66
N GLU A 47 14.00 -0.24 8.90
CA GLU A 47 15.24 0.19 9.53
C GLU A 47 16.03 1.08 8.57
N LEU A 48 16.50 2.23 9.06
CA LEU A 48 17.33 3.15 8.30
C LEU A 48 18.77 2.64 8.26
N ALA A 49 19.46 2.92 7.16
CA ALA A 49 20.86 2.57 7.01
C ALA A 49 21.71 3.26 8.09
N THR A 50 22.58 2.51 8.78
CA THR A 50 23.57 3.08 9.69
C THR A 50 24.80 3.57 8.93
N PHE A 51 25.49 4.58 9.44
CA PHE A 51 26.74 5.05 8.83
C PHE A 51 27.75 3.88 8.69
N PRO A 52 28.35 3.68 7.50
CA PRO A 52 29.17 2.51 7.24
C PRO A 52 30.44 2.48 8.09
N THR A 53 30.83 1.29 8.56
CA THR A 53 32.09 1.10 9.28
C THR A 53 33.28 1.23 8.34
N ILE A 54 34.26 2.06 8.69
CA ILE A 54 35.49 2.24 7.91
C ILE A 54 36.45 1.10 8.25
N GLY A 55 36.52 0.09 7.37
CA GLY A 55 37.47 -1.01 7.47
C GLY A 55 38.85 -0.67 6.90
N ARG A 56 39.88 -1.45 7.27
CA ARG A 56 41.26 -1.27 6.78
C ARG A 56 41.61 -2.13 5.55
N SER A 57 40.69 -2.97 5.08
CA SER A 57 40.91 -3.77 3.86
C SER A 57 40.51 -3.00 2.60
N TRP A 58 41.15 -3.32 1.48
CA TRP A 58 40.77 -2.81 0.15
C TRP A 58 39.30 -3.09 -0.19
N SER A 59 38.79 -4.26 0.21
CA SER A 59 37.39 -4.63 0.02
C SER A 59 36.42 -3.77 0.85
N ALA A 60 36.81 -3.34 2.04
CA ALA A 60 36.00 -2.45 2.88
C ALA A 60 35.99 -1.03 2.32
N ILE A 61 37.15 -0.54 1.85
CA ILE A 61 37.26 0.77 1.20
C ILE A 61 36.42 0.83 -0.08
N ALA A 62 36.44 -0.23 -0.89
CA ALA A 62 35.65 -0.31 -2.12
C ALA A 62 34.12 -0.26 -1.89
N ARG A 63 33.64 -0.72 -0.73
CA ARG A 63 32.21 -0.71 -0.36
C ARG A 63 31.76 0.56 0.38
N LEU A 64 32.71 1.40 0.79
CA LEU A 64 32.42 2.62 1.55
C LEU A 64 31.49 3.59 0.79
N PRO A 65 31.68 3.85 -0.53
CA PRO A 65 30.79 4.75 -1.27
C PRO A 65 29.34 4.28 -1.31
N ASP A 66 29.09 2.98 -1.47
CA ASP A 66 27.74 2.41 -1.46
C ASP A 66 27.08 2.58 -0.10
N GLY A 67 27.82 2.29 0.98
CA GLY A 67 27.32 2.48 2.34
C GLY A 67 27.04 3.95 2.69
N VAL A 68 27.88 4.87 2.21
CA VAL A 68 27.66 6.31 2.41
C VAL A 68 26.46 6.79 1.59
N SER A 69 26.28 6.29 0.36
CA SER A 69 25.12 6.60 -0.47
C SER A 69 23.82 6.14 0.19
N LEU A 70 23.76 4.87 0.65
CA LEU A 70 22.60 4.33 1.35
C LEU A 70 22.27 5.10 2.63
N TRP A 71 23.29 5.44 3.43
CA TRP A 71 23.10 6.28 4.61
C TRP A 71 22.61 7.68 4.23
N PHE A 72 23.23 8.32 3.23
CA PHE A 72 22.83 9.67 2.83
C PHE A 72 21.40 9.71 2.29
N GLU A 73 20.98 8.71 1.50
CA GLU A 73 19.60 8.58 1.00
C GLU A 73 18.56 8.54 2.13
N ASP A 74 18.91 7.99 3.29
CA ASP A 74 18.04 7.89 4.47
C ASP A 74 18.11 9.13 5.38
N HIS A 75 19.25 9.83 5.37
CA HIS A 75 19.58 10.86 6.37
C HIS A 75 19.70 12.29 5.81
N PHE A 76 19.58 12.51 4.50
CA PHE A 76 19.86 13.84 3.93
C PHE A 76 18.96 14.95 4.51
N GLY A 77 19.54 16.13 4.78
CA GLY A 77 18.83 17.22 5.42
C GLY A 77 17.57 17.64 4.65
N PHE A 78 16.48 17.91 5.38
CA PHE A 78 15.15 18.25 4.82
C PHE A 78 14.45 17.13 4.03
N ARG A 79 14.92 15.88 4.09
CA ARG A 79 14.33 14.75 3.37
C ARG A 79 12.81 14.67 3.47
N ALA A 80 12.26 14.68 4.68
CA ALA A 80 10.81 14.61 4.89
C ALA A 80 10.03 15.66 4.08
N ALA A 81 10.45 16.93 4.17
CA ALA A 81 9.84 18.03 3.44
C ALA A 81 9.99 17.90 1.93
N LEU A 82 11.17 17.50 1.44
CA LEU A 82 11.44 17.33 0.01
C LEU A 82 10.66 16.16 -0.59
N VAL A 83 10.57 15.02 0.12
CA VAL A 83 9.77 13.86 -0.28
C VAL A 83 8.28 14.21 -0.32
N ARG A 84 7.79 14.94 0.69
CA ARG A 84 6.41 15.42 0.71
C ARG A 84 6.12 16.36 -0.45
N TRP A 85 6.96 17.37 -0.68
CA TRP A 85 6.80 18.30 -1.80
C TRP A 85 6.82 17.60 -3.16
N TYR A 86 7.72 16.63 -3.33
CA TYR A 86 7.74 15.78 -4.52
C TYR A 86 6.42 14.99 -4.67
N GLY A 87 5.93 14.39 -3.58
CA GLY A 87 4.68 13.65 -3.56
C GLY A 87 3.46 14.51 -3.91
N GLU A 88 3.31 15.66 -3.23
CA GLU A 88 2.23 16.62 -3.44
C GLU A 88 2.26 17.19 -4.87
N SER A 89 3.42 17.58 -5.37
CA SER A 89 3.55 18.13 -6.73
C SER A 89 3.16 17.10 -7.80
N ARG A 90 3.65 15.86 -7.70
CA ARG A 90 3.24 14.81 -8.65
C ARG A 90 1.75 14.50 -8.55
N LEU A 91 1.21 14.39 -7.35
CA LEU A 91 -0.17 13.95 -7.16
C LEU A 91 -1.20 15.03 -7.53
N PHE A 92 -0.98 16.27 -7.08
CA PHE A 92 -1.95 17.37 -7.19
C PHE A 92 -1.72 18.24 -8.43
N LEU A 93 -0.47 18.46 -8.87
CA LEU A 93 -0.20 19.26 -10.07
C LEU A 93 -0.20 18.41 -11.34
N LEU A 94 0.48 17.26 -11.32
CA LEU A 94 0.61 16.39 -12.50
C LEU A 94 -0.46 15.31 -12.58
N GLY A 95 -1.15 15.05 -11.48
CA GLY A 95 -2.19 14.04 -11.42
C GLY A 95 -1.70 12.60 -11.36
N VAL A 96 -0.40 12.37 -11.10
CA VAL A 96 0.25 11.05 -11.16
C VAL A 96 0.67 10.61 -9.76
N SER A 97 0.54 9.32 -9.46
CA SER A 97 1.07 8.77 -8.20
C SER A 97 2.59 8.95 -8.11
N PRO A 98 3.12 9.48 -7.00
CA PRO A 98 4.56 9.51 -6.76
C PRO A 98 5.15 8.12 -6.46
N SER A 99 4.31 7.11 -6.15
CA SER A 99 4.72 5.74 -5.85
C SER A 99 4.16 4.74 -6.87
N ALA A 100 5.00 3.84 -7.37
CA ALA A 100 4.56 2.77 -8.27
C ALA A 100 3.58 1.79 -7.59
N ALA A 101 3.71 1.63 -6.28
CA ALA A 101 2.88 0.75 -5.45
C ALA A 101 1.49 1.33 -5.14
N VAL A 102 1.17 2.55 -5.62
CA VAL A 102 -0.11 3.21 -5.38
C VAL A 102 -0.73 3.67 -6.70
N VAL A 103 -1.95 3.23 -6.94
CA VAL A 103 -2.75 3.59 -8.11
C VAL A 103 -3.72 4.69 -7.71
N LYS A 104 -3.62 5.85 -8.36
CA LYS A 104 -4.54 6.96 -8.15
C LYS A 104 -5.87 6.69 -8.86
N GLY A 105 -6.93 6.43 -8.10
CA GLY A 105 -8.29 6.29 -8.61
C GLY A 105 -9.04 7.62 -8.78
N ARG A 106 -10.35 7.53 -8.96
CA ARG A 106 -11.28 8.67 -9.02
C ARG A 106 -11.69 9.12 -7.62
N ASN A 107 -12.28 10.31 -7.52
CA ASN A 107 -12.94 10.82 -6.29
C ASN A 107 -12.11 10.73 -5.00
N GLY A 108 -10.78 10.86 -5.11
CA GLY A 108 -9.85 10.79 -3.98
C GLY A 108 -9.57 9.38 -3.45
N TRP A 109 -9.92 8.33 -4.20
CA TRP A 109 -9.56 6.95 -3.88
C TRP A 109 -8.16 6.62 -4.37
N PHE A 110 -7.39 5.92 -3.54
CA PHE A 110 -6.13 5.29 -3.90
C PHE A 110 -6.28 3.78 -3.82
N PHE A 111 -5.52 3.03 -4.60
CA PHE A 111 -5.52 1.57 -4.57
C PHE A 111 -4.09 1.06 -4.45
N TYR A 112 -3.91 -0.10 -3.84
CA TYR A 112 -2.63 -0.80 -3.89
C TYR A 112 -2.35 -1.21 -5.34
N GLY A 113 -1.09 -1.07 -5.76
CA GLY A 113 -0.65 -1.32 -7.13
C GLY A 113 0.56 -2.24 -7.24
N ASP A 114 1.07 -2.73 -6.11
CA ASP A 114 2.21 -3.67 -6.07
C ASP A 114 1.71 -5.12 -5.92
N ASP A 115 2.63 -6.09 -5.83
CA ASP A 115 2.37 -7.53 -5.65
C ASP A 115 1.34 -8.10 -6.64
N LYS A 116 1.38 -7.62 -7.89
CA LYS A 116 0.44 -7.97 -8.97
C LYS A 116 -1.03 -7.58 -8.71
N SER A 117 -1.31 -6.63 -7.83
CA SER A 117 -2.69 -6.20 -7.53
C SER A 117 -3.44 -5.67 -8.75
N ILE A 118 -2.74 -5.07 -9.73
CA ILE A 118 -3.36 -4.61 -10.97
C ILE A 118 -3.76 -5.77 -11.87
N GLU A 119 -2.91 -6.79 -11.97
CA GLU A 119 -3.17 -8.02 -12.70
C GLU A 119 -4.30 -8.83 -12.06
N ASP A 120 -4.35 -8.88 -10.72
CA ASP A 120 -5.45 -9.49 -9.97
C ASP A 120 -6.76 -8.71 -10.18
N TYR A 121 -6.74 -7.36 -10.19
CA TYR A 121 -7.91 -6.55 -10.57
C TYR A 121 -8.35 -6.84 -12.00
N ALA A 122 -7.41 -6.89 -12.94
CA ALA A 122 -7.66 -7.14 -14.35
C ALA A 122 -8.11 -8.59 -14.61
N ASN A 123 -7.98 -9.49 -13.62
CA ASN A 123 -8.12 -10.94 -13.78
C ASN A 123 -7.23 -11.47 -14.91
N ASP A 124 -5.98 -11.00 -14.98
CA ASP A 124 -5.08 -11.33 -16.09
C ASP A 124 -4.47 -12.74 -15.97
N GLU A 125 -4.14 -13.15 -14.75
CA GLU A 125 -3.51 -14.43 -14.45
C GLU A 125 -4.48 -15.36 -13.70
N PRO A 126 -5.36 -16.12 -14.39
CA PRO A 126 -6.20 -17.11 -13.73
C PRO A 126 -5.37 -18.22 -13.08
N LEU A 127 -5.92 -18.87 -12.06
CA LEU A 127 -5.28 -20.05 -11.47
C LEU A 127 -5.29 -21.20 -12.48
N SER A 128 -4.19 -21.95 -12.54
CA SER A 128 -4.17 -23.22 -13.25
C SER A 128 -5.08 -24.24 -12.54
N ALA A 129 -5.44 -25.32 -13.25
CA ALA A 129 -6.16 -26.43 -12.63
C ALA A 129 -5.42 -27.01 -11.42
N GLU A 130 -4.09 -27.11 -11.52
CA GLU A 130 -3.22 -27.51 -10.40
C GLU A 130 -3.24 -26.47 -9.26
N GLY A 131 -3.21 -25.17 -9.58
CA GLY A 131 -3.32 -24.11 -8.58
C GLY A 131 -4.63 -24.17 -7.79
N MET A 132 -5.76 -24.40 -8.48
CA MET A 132 -7.07 -24.61 -7.84
C MET A 132 -7.08 -25.88 -6.97
N ALA A 133 -6.50 -26.98 -7.46
CA ALA A 133 -6.39 -28.23 -6.71
C ALA A 133 -5.52 -28.05 -5.45
N ASN A 134 -4.42 -27.30 -5.55
CA ASN A 134 -3.53 -26.98 -4.43
C ASN A 134 -4.24 -26.15 -3.36
N TRP A 135 -5.02 -25.14 -3.75
CA TRP A 135 -5.86 -24.37 -2.82
C TRP A 135 -6.87 -25.27 -2.10
N ARG A 136 -7.62 -26.08 -2.86
CA ARG A 136 -8.60 -27.01 -2.27
C ARG A 136 -7.92 -27.97 -1.29
N ALA A 137 -6.79 -28.57 -1.67
CA ALA A 137 -6.06 -29.51 -0.83
C ALA A 137 -5.46 -28.85 0.42
N ALA A 138 -4.94 -27.63 0.32
CA ALA A 138 -4.38 -26.92 1.48
C ALA A 138 -5.46 -26.60 2.52
N VAL A 139 -6.57 -25.98 2.08
CA VAL A 139 -7.66 -25.57 2.96
C VAL A 139 -8.39 -26.79 3.55
N THR A 140 -8.64 -27.83 2.76
CA THR A 140 -9.30 -29.06 3.25
C THR A 140 -8.42 -29.79 4.26
N ARG A 141 -7.11 -29.92 4.00
CA ARG A 141 -6.19 -30.55 4.96
C ARG A 141 -6.13 -29.81 6.30
N ALA A 142 -6.12 -28.47 6.28
CA ALA A 142 -6.17 -27.67 7.50
C ALA A 142 -7.48 -27.92 8.28
N SER A 143 -8.61 -27.90 7.56
CA SER A 143 -9.93 -28.18 8.13
C SER A 143 -10.01 -29.58 8.76
N ASP A 144 -9.57 -30.63 8.06
CA ASP A 144 -9.62 -32.00 8.55
C ASP A 144 -8.70 -32.21 9.76
N TRP A 145 -7.51 -31.61 9.74
CA TRP A 145 -6.55 -31.68 10.85
C TRP A 145 -7.09 -31.04 12.13
N LEU A 146 -7.79 -29.91 12.02
CA LEU A 146 -8.45 -29.23 13.13
C LEU A 146 -9.71 -29.96 13.60
N LYS A 147 -10.51 -30.47 12.66
CA LYS A 147 -11.71 -31.26 12.95
C LYS A 147 -11.37 -32.52 13.75
N GLY A 148 -10.27 -33.20 13.42
CA GLY A 148 -9.76 -34.34 14.18
C GLY A 148 -9.37 -34.02 15.63
N ARG A 149 -9.28 -32.73 15.99
CA ARG A 149 -8.99 -32.21 17.34
C ARG A 149 -10.21 -31.56 18.00
N GLY A 150 -11.38 -31.64 17.38
CA GLY A 150 -12.58 -30.96 17.86
C GLY A 150 -12.53 -29.44 17.74
N ILE A 151 -11.69 -28.90 16.86
CA ILE A 151 -11.56 -27.45 16.62
C ILE A 151 -12.32 -27.11 15.33
N ALA A 152 -13.26 -26.16 15.43
CA ALA A 152 -13.97 -25.65 14.27
C ALA A 152 -13.05 -24.78 13.39
N TYR A 153 -13.27 -24.83 12.08
CA TYR A 153 -12.47 -24.09 11.11
C TYR A 153 -13.38 -23.39 10.11
N VAL A 154 -13.15 -22.08 9.94
CA VAL A 154 -13.82 -21.24 8.95
C VAL A 154 -12.74 -20.59 8.09
N PHE A 155 -12.88 -20.69 6.78
CA PHE A 155 -11.96 -20.07 5.82
C PHE A 155 -12.63 -18.87 5.15
N THR A 156 -11.91 -17.76 5.03
CA THR A 156 -12.37 -16.60 4.27
C THR A 156 -11.16 -15.89 3.64
N ILE A 157 -11.43 -15.09 2.61
CA ILE A 157 -10.48 -14.22 1.94
C ILE A 157 -10.98 -12.79 2.10
N ALA A 158 -10.17 -11.92 2.72
CA ALA A 158 -10.44 -10.49 2.76
C ALA A 158 -10.34 -9.93 1.33
N PRO A 159 -11.41 -9.33 0.78
CA PRO A 159 -11.37 -8.90 -0.61
C PRO A 159 -10.57 -7.62 -0.77
N ASP A 160 -9.84 -7.51 -1.88
CA ASP A 160 -9.18 -6.27 -2.24
C ASP A 160 -10.18 -5.16 -2.51
N LYS A 161 -9.79 -3.94 -2.15
CA LYS A 161 -10.63 -2.75 -2.30
C LYS A 161 -11.10 -2.51 -3.74
N HIS A 162 -10.27 -2.81 -4.74
CA HIS A 162 -10.63 -2.66 -6.16
C HIS A 162 -11.66 -3.68 -6.65
N VAL A 163 -11.89 -4.78 -5.91
CA VAL A 163 -12.98 -5.72 -6.18
C VAL A 163 -14.32 -5.14 -5.75
N VAL A 164 -14.33 -4.44 -4.60
CA VAL A 164 -15.52 -3.84 -4.00
C VAL A 164 -15.87 -2.48 -4.61
N TYR A 165 -14.86 -1.65 -4.91
CA TYR A 165 -14.99 -0.32 -5.52
C TYR A 165 -14.36 -0.21 -6.93
N PRO A 166 -14.70 -1.08 -7.90
CA PRO A 166 -14.19 -0.96 -9.27
C PRO A 166 -14.62 0.35 -9.95
N GLU A 167 -15.75 0.93 -9.54
CA GLU A 167 -16.25 2.22 -10.01
C GLU A 167 -15.37 3.42 -9.59
N GLU A 168 -14.33 3.20 -8.81
CA GLU A 168 -13.36 4.24 -8.44
C GLU A 168 -11.97 3.96 -9.05
N MET A 169 -11.76 2.82 -9.70
CA MET A 169 -10.53 2.51 -10.44
C MET A 169 -10.38 3.40 -11.69
N PRO A 170 -9.15 3.75 -12.12
CA PRO A 170 -8.93 4.51 -13.36
C PRO A 170 -9.64 3.89 -14.55
N SER A 171 -10.23 4.71 -15.43
CA SER A 171 -10.91 4.21 -16.64
C SER A 171 -9.94 3.58 -17.65
N SER A 172 -8.64 3.83 -17.51
CA SER A 172 -7.58 3.18 -18.28
C SER A 172 -7.32 1.73 -17.86
N LEU A 173 -7.84 1.28 -16.72
CA LEU A 173 -7.72 -0.09 -16.23
C LEU A 173 -9.07 -0.80 -16.29
N ALA A 174 -9.13 -1.88 -17.06
CA ALA A 174 -10.33 -2.69 -17.24
C ALA A 174 -10.08 -4.13 -16.84
N ARG A 175 -11.13 -4.83 -16.42
CA ARG A 175 -11.09 -6.28 -16.22
C ARG A 175 -11.09 -6.96 -17.58
N ILE A 176 -10.12 -7.86 -17.78
CA ILE A 176 -9.95 -8.66 -18.99
C ILE A 176 -10.85 -9.90 -18.94
N ARG A 177 -11.09 -10.43 -17.74
CA ARG A 177 -11.94 -11.62 -17.51
C ARG A 177 -12.98 -11.33 -16.43
N ALA A 178 -14.13 -12.01 -16.52
CA ALA A 178 -15.18 -11.90 -15.50
C ALA A 178 -14.81 -12.64 -14.20
N ARG A 179 -14.23 -13.83 -14.34
CA ARG A 179 -13.91 -14.73 -13.22
C ARG A 179 -12.55 -14.39 -12.63
N SER A 180 -12.53 -14.09 -11.34
CA SER A 180 -11.30 -13.80 -10.57
C SER A 180 -10.64 -15.06 -10.01
N ARG A 181 -9.43 -14.92 -9.47
CA ARG A 181 -8.75 -16.01 -8.73
C ARG A 181 -9.50 -16.33 -7.43
N THR A 182 -10.07 -15.33 -6.76
CA THR A 182 -10.90 -15.53 -5.57
C THR A 182 -12.16 -16.36 -5.90
N ASP A 183 -12.81 -16.09 -7.04
CA ASP A 183 -13.94 -16.91 -7.49
C ASP A 183 -13.50 -18.36 -7.73
N GLN A 184 -12.35 -18.55 -8.40
CA GLN A 184 -11.77 -19.87 -8.63
C GLN A 184 -11.50 -20.63 -7.32
N VAL A 185 -11.02 -19.95 -6.28
CA VAL A 185 -10.80 -20.59 -4.97
C VAL A 185 -12.11 -20.98 -4.31
N TYR A 186 -13.11 -20.10 -4.22
CA TYR A 186 -14.40 -20.46 -3.60
C TYR A 186 -15.13 -21.56 -4.38
N GLU A 187 -15.10 -21.52 -5.72
CA GLU A 187 -15.62 -22.61 -6.55
C GLU A 187 -14.88 -23.92 -6.31
N ALA A 188 -13.55 -23.89 -6.21
CA ALA A 188 -12.74 -25.06 -5.90
C ALA A 188 -13.00 -25.60 -4.48
N LEU A 189 -13.46 -24.78 -3.54
CA LEU A 189 -13.84 -25.20 -2.19
C LEU A 189 -15.29 -25.68 -2.09
N HIS A 190 -16.13 -25.39 -3.08
CA HIS A 190 -17.51 -25.87 -3.10
C HIS A 190 -17.58 -27.40 -2.98
N GLY A 191 -18.45 -27.90 -2.10
CA GLY A 191 -18.57 -29.34 -1.82
C GLY A 191 -17.33 -30.00 -1.18
N SER A 192 -16.36 -29.24 -0.67
CA SER A 192 -15.23 -29.80 0.11
C SER A 192 -15.61 -30.20 1.53
N GLY A 193 -16.73 -29.70 2.05
CA GLY A 193 -17.11 -29.83 3.46
C GLY A 193 -16.46 -28.79 4.37
N VAL A 194 -15.59 -27.92 3.85
CA VAL A 194 -15.06 -26.77 4.58
C VAL A 194 -16.10 -25.65 4.62
N ALA A 195 -16.28 -25.01 5.79
CA ALA A 195 -17.02 -23.76 5.89
C ALA A 195 -16.19 -22.60 5.31
N SER A 196 -16.33 -22.35 4.01
CA SER A 196 -15.73 -21.20 3.33
C SER A 196 -16.72 -20.06 3.18
N VAL A 197 -16.39 -18.87 3.69
CA VAL A 197 -17.25 -17.68 3.71
C VAL A 197 -16.72 -16.62 2.76
N ASP A 198 -17.46 -16.35 1.69
CA ASP A 198 -17.23 -15.19 0.85
C ASP A 198 -17.97 -13.97 1.43
N VAL A 199 -17.21 -12.98 1.92
CA VAL A 199 -17.79 -11.77 2.53
C VAL A 199 -18.17 -10.70 1.49
N ARG A 200 -17.75 -10.86 0.22
CA ARG A 200 -18.00 -9.87 -0.84
C ARG A 200 -19.49 -9.54 -1.04
N PRO A 201 -20.45 -10.50 -1.02
CA PRO A 201 -21.87 -10.18 -1.18
C PRO A 201 -22.37 -9.17 -0.13
N ALA A 202 -22.06 -9.38 1.16
CA ALA A 202 -22.47 -8.47 2.23
C ALA A 202 -21.85 -7.07 2.08
N LEU A 203 -20.58 -7.01 1.67
CA LEU A 203 -19.89 -5.74 1.41
C LEU A 203 -20.48 -5.00 0.20
N LEU A 204 -20.78 -5.71 -0.89
CA LEU A 204 -21.37 -5.13 -2.10
C LEU A 204 -22.81 -4.66 -1.89
N GLU A 205 -23.57 -5.32 -1.01
CA GLU A 205 -24.91 -4.88 -0.60
C GLU A 205 -24.85 -3.59 0.23
N ALA A 206 -23.87 -3.46 1.12
CA ALA A 206 -23.75 -2.29 2.00
C ALA A 206 -23.13 -1.05 1.33
N LYS A 207 -22.21 -1.23 0.37
CA LYS A 207 -21.43 -0.11 -0.21
C LYS A 207 -22.26 1.06 -0.78
N PRO A 208 -23.49 0.89 -1.32
CA PRO A 208 -24.29 2.02 -1.80
C PRO A 208 -24.82 2.91 -0.68
N HIS A 209 -24.90 2.38 0.55
CA HIS A 209 -25.50 3.04 1.71
C HIS A 209 -24.44 3.64 2.63
N GLU A 210 -23.25 3.05 2.68
CA GLU A 210 -22.15 3.56 3.48
C GLU A 210 -20.78 3.25 2.87
N ARG A 211 -19.79 4.09 3.20
CA ARG A 211 -18.41 3.81 2.86
C ARG A 211 -17.90 2.68 3.77
N ILE A 212 -17.47 1.57 3.18
CA ILE A 212 -16.97 0.38 3.90
C ILE A 212 -15.45 0.19 3.77
N TYR A 213 -14.78 0.97 2.92
CA TYR A 213 -13.31 1.03 2.84
C TYR A 213 -12.79 2.45 3.00
N GLN A 214 -11.55 2.56 3.46
CA GLN A 214 -10.88 3.85 3.51
C GLN A 214 -10.44 4.26 2.09
N ARG A 215 -10.57 5.56 1.78
CA ARG A 215 -10.21 6.06 0.45
C ARG A 215 -8.71 6.00 0.19
N THR A 216 -7.93 6.37 1.20
CA THR A 216 -6.47 6.52 1.14
C THR A 216 -5.72 5.43 1.91
N ASP A 217 -6.41 4.33 2.27
CA ASP A 217 -5.83 3.15 2.91
C ASP A 217 -6.12 1.86 2.12
N THR A 218 -5.31 0.82 2.24
CA THR A 218 -5.60 -0.49 1.64
C THR A 218 -6.81 -1.19 2.29
N HIS A 219 -7.08 -0.93 3.57
CA HIS A 219 -8.03 -1.70 4.37
C HIS A 219 -9.47 -1.19 4.28
N TRP A 220 -10.40 -2.08 4.64
CA TRP A 220 -11.75 -1.69 5.01
C TRP A 220 -11.73 -0.71 6.20
N ASN A 221 -12.82 0.03 6.41
CA ASN A 221 -13.02 0.71 7.68
C ASN A 221 -13.80 -0.19 8.66
N ASP A 222 -14.04 0.30 9.87
CA ASP A 222 -14.72 -0.47 10.91
C ASP A 222 -16.12 -0.97 10.49
N ARG A 223 -16.82 -0.23 9.61
CA ARG A 223 -18.14 -0.63 9.08
C ARG A 223 -18.02 -1.83 8.15
N GLY A 224 -17.06 -1.80 7.22
CA GLY A 224 -16.76 -2.94 6.35
C GLY A 224 -16.27 -4.16 7.13
N ALA A 225 -15.38 -3.93 8.11
CA ALA A 225 -14.88 -4.98 9.00
C ALA A 225 -16.01 -5.65 9.80
N LEU A 226 -16.96 -4.87 10.31
CA LEU A 226 -18.12 -5.38 11.06
C LEU A 226 -18.99 -6.32 10.21
N LEU A 227 -19.24 -5.95 8.94
CA LEU A 227 -20.01 -6.79 8.02
C LEU A 227 -19.31 -8.13 7.75
N ALA A 228 -18.01 -8.10 7.48
CA ALA A 228 -17.22 -9.32 7.30
C ALA A 228 -17.20 -10.18 8.58
N TYR A 229 -17.01 -9.54 9.73
CA TYR A 229 -17.07 -10.18 11.05
C TYR A 229 -18.39 -10.92 11.28
N GLN A 230 -19.53 -10.30 10.96
CA GLN A 230 -20.84 -10.92 11.12
C GLN A 230 -20.97 -12.21 10.30
N GLN A 231 -20.58 -12.17 9.02
CA GLN A 231 -20.59 -13.35 8.15
C GLN A 231 -19.70 -14.48 8.67
N ILE A 232 -18.50 -14.13 9.17
CA ILE A 232 -17.57 -15.10 9.75
C ILE A 232 -18.15 -15.71 11.02
N LEU A 233 -18.71 -14.90 11.92
CA LEU A 233 -19.28 -15.36 13.18
C LEU A 233 -20.51 -16.25 12.98
N ASP A 234 -21.34 -15.99 11.99
CA ASP A 234 -22.46 -16.86 11.65
C ASP A 234 -21.99 -18.24 11.20
N ALA A 235 -20.93 -18.31 10.38
CA ALA A 235 -20.32 -19.57 9.98
C ALA A 235 -19.62 -20.31 11.14
N VAL A 236 -19.03 -19.56 12.08
CA VAL A 236 -18.47 -20.14 13.32
C VAL A 236 -19.60 -20.71 14.18
N ARG A 237 -20.69 -19.97 14.39
CA ARG A 237 -21.85 -20.41 15.19
C ARG A 237 -22.52 -21.66 14.62
N ALA A 238 -22.55 -21.82 13.30
CA ALA A 238 -23.06 -23.02 12.67
C ALA A 238 -22.27 -24.29 13.06
N GLN A 239 -20.98 -24.15 13.39
CA GLN A 239 -20.13 -25.25 13.86
C GLN A 239 -20.00 -25.32 15.38
N VAL A 240 -20.07 -24.17 16.06
CA VAL A 240 -19.90 -24.02 17.51
C VAL A 240 -21.09 -23.21 18.06
N PRO A 241 -22.26 -23.85 18.29
CA PRO A 241 -23.50 -23.14 18.66
C PRO A 241 -23.43 -22.35 19.98
N SER A 242 -22.47 -22.65 20.85
CA SER A 242 -22.23 -21.91 22.10
C SER A 242 -21.56 -20.54 21.88
N THR A 243 -21.07 -20.25 20.67
CA THR A 243 -20.48 -18.95 20.33
C THR A 243 -21.56 -17.87 20.37
N PRO A 244 -21.36 -16.71 21.03
CA PRO A 244 -22.33 -15.62 21.04
C PRO A 244 -22.67 -15.09 19.64
N ALA A 245 -23.83 -14.43 19.51
CA ALA A 245 -24.23 -13.85 18.22
C ALA A 245 -23.27 -12.73 17.83
N ALA A 246 -23.09 -12.53 16.53
CA ALA A 246 -22.30 -11.41 16.07
C ALA A 246 -22.91 -10.09 16.54
N TRP A 247 -22.05 -9.20 17.00
CA TRP A 247 -22.45 -7.86 17.38
C TRP A 247 -22.93 -7.05 16.17
N THR A 248 -23.86 -6.17 16.43
CA THR A 248 -24.42 -5.19 15.48
C THR A 248 -23.88 -3.80 15.77
N CYS A 249 -24.05 -2.85 14.84
CA CYS A 249 -23.70 -1.46 15.07
C CYS A 249 -24.30 -0.87 16.36
N ALA A 250 -25.46 -1.37 16.81
CA ALA A 250 -26.14 -0.88 18.02
C ALA A 250 -25.36 -1.18 19.32
N GLU A 251 -24.44 -2.14 19.30
CA GLU A 251 -23.61 -2.52 20.44
C GLU A 251 -22.33 -1.69 20.54
N PHE A 252 -22.06 -0.85 19.55
CA PHE A 252 -20.90 0.02 19.52
C PHE A 252 -21.29 1.49 19.60
N ARG A 253 -20.40 2.29 20.20
CA ARG A 253 -20.49 3.74 20.13
C ARG A 253 -19.71 4.23 18.91
N PRO A 254 -20.35 4.85 17.89
CA PRO A 254 -19.64 5.37 16.75
C PRO A 254 -18.69 6.50 17.17
N VAL A 255 -17.47 6.48 16.63
CA VAL A 255 -16.47 7.53 16.81
C VAL A 255 -15.93 7.92 15.45
N THR A 256 -15.87 9.21 15.18
CA THR A 256 -15.17 9.76 14.01
C THR A 256 -13.80 10.25 14.44
N ARG A 257 -12.78 9.93 13.65
CA ARG A 257 -11.43 10.45 13.82
C ARG A 257 -10.97 11.04 12.50
N ASP A 258 -10.57 12.30 12.54
CA ASP A 258 -9.90 12.91 11.41
C ASP A 258 -8.43 12.51 11.47
N VAL A 259 -7.96 11.92 10.37
CA VAL A 259 -6.58 11.48 10.19
C VAL A 259 -6.04 12.17 8.95
N GLU A 260 -4.82 12.72 9.03
CA GLU A 260 -4.21 13.48 7.94
C GLU A 260 -4.05 12.62 6.68
N ALA A 261 -3.60 11.37 6.86
CA ALA A 261 -3.41 10.41 5.79
C ALA A 261 -3.40 8.97 6.35
N LEU A 262 -3.62 8.00 5.47
CA LEU A 262 -3.62 6.56 5.76
C LEU A 262 -2.54 5.83 4.94
N ASP A 263 -2.45 4.49 4.96
CA ASP A 263 -1.26 3.77 4.50
C ASP A 263 -0.80 4.12 3.07
N LEU A 264 -1.69 4.15 2.07
CA LEU A 264 -1.38 4.44 0.67
C LEU A 264 -0.92 5.89 0.49
N ALA A 265 -1.51 6.83 1.24
CA ALA A 265 -1.01 8.20 1.26
C ALA A 265 0.39 8.30 1.93
N GLY A 266 0.66 7.47 2.94
CA GLY A 266 1.98 7.31 3.53
C GLY A 266 3.02 6.77 2.55
N MET A 267 2.67 5.74 1.78
CA MET A 267 3.52 5.17 0.72
C MET A 267 3.86 6.18 -0.39
N MET A 268 3.07 7.24 -0.51
CA MET A 268 3.29 8.36 -1.42
C MET A 268 4.08 9.53 -0.79
N GLY A 269 4.52 9.39 0.48
CA GLY A 269 5.27 10.42 1.19
C GLY A 269 4.42 11.57 1.74
N LEU A 270 3.09 11.42 1.80
CA LEU A 270 2.17 12.50 2.18
C LEU A 270 1.90 12.61 3.69
N LYS A 271 2.42 11.67 4.49
CA LYS A 271 2.28 11.62 5.97
C LYS A 271 3.37 12.38 6.73
N ARG A 272 4.29 13.03 6.02
CA ARG A 272 5.55 13.55 6.57
C ARG A 272 5.51 15.03 6.88
#